data_AF-H3ZMT9-F1
#
_entry.id   AF-H3ZMT9-F1
#
_cell.length_a   1.000
_cell.length_b   1.000
_cell.length_c   1.000
_cell.angle_alpha   90.00
_cell.angle_beta   90.00
_cell.angle_gamma   90.00
#
_symmetry.space_group_name_H-M   'P 1'
#
loop_
_entity.id
_entity.type
_entity.pdbx_description
1 polymer ?
#
loop_
_entity_poly.entity_id
_entity_poly.type
_entity_poly.pdbx_seq_one_letter_code
_entity_poly.pdbx_strand_id
1 'polypeptide(L)'
;MKRFFIGILFLLVLLLPFFYLYPASKGGDIFSGYVLEGKPVEIQDAVVLADTDCTPNKEYTTLTCTAIINANGEILKVRYTHPIDVPCLSRGDKVNISIQQNSTLRIVRMSKPSMKH
;
A
#
# COMPACT_ATOMS: atom_id res chain seq x y z
N MET A 1 39.35 32.14 -3.16
CA MET A 1 38.41 31.14 -3.73
C MET A 1 38.38 29.80 -2.99
N LYS A 2 39.46 29.29 -2.37
CA LYS A 2 39.44 28.00 -1.63
C LYS A 2 38.53 27.94 -0.37
N ARG A 3 38.28 29.07 0.30
CA ARG A 3 37.47 29.11 1.54
C ARG A 3 35.96 29.02 1.32
N PHE A 4 35.47 29.38 0.12
CA PHE A 4 34.04 29.31 -0.22
C PHE A 4 33.58 27.87 -0.52
N PHE A 5 34.46 27.06 -1.12
CA PHE A 5 34.17 25.65 -1.44
C PHE A 5 33.99 24.77 -0.19
N ILE A 6 34.68 25.09 0.91
CA ILE A 6 34.59 24.33 2.17
C ILE A 6 33.21 24.55 2.83
N GLY A 7 32.67 25.77 2.77
CA GLY A 7 31.36 26.08 3.36
C GLY A 7 30.20 25.38 2.66
N ILE A 8 30.25 25.26 1.33
CA ILE A 8 29.22 24.57 0.54
C ILE A 8 29.27 23.05 0.81
N LEU A 9 30.47 22.48 0.94
CA LEU A 9 30.65 21.06 1.27
C LEU A 9 30.10 20.73 2.66
N PHE A 10 30.30 21.62 3.64
CA PHE A 10 29.75 21.45 4.99
C PHE A 10 28.22 21.55 5.03
N LEU A 11 27.62 22.44 4.22
CA LEU A 11 26.17 22.59 4.12
C LEU A 11 25.51 21.33 3.52
N LEU A 12 26.15 20.70 2.53
CA LEU A 12 25.69 19.46 1.91
C LEU A 12 25.76 18.27 2.88
N VAL A 13 26.79 18.19 3.71
CA VAL A 13 26.92 17.14 4.74
C VAL A 13 25.86 17.30 5.85
N LEU A 14 25.50 18.54 6.20
CA LEU A 14 24.44 18.83 7.17
C LEU A 14 23.02 18.49 6.69
N LEU A 15 22.80 18.39 5.36
CA LEU A 15 21.52 17.99 4.77
C LEU A 15 21.38 16.47 4.55
N LEU A 16 22.47 15.69 4.61
CA LEU A 16 22.42 14.22 4.54
C LEU A 16 21.47 13.57 5.56
N PRO A 17 21.41 13.96 6.85
CA PRO A 17 20.52 13.32 7.82
C PRO A 17 19.02 13.54 7.54
N PHE A 18 18.63 14.56 6.77
CA PHE A 18 17.23 14.75 6.35
C PHE A 18 16.76 13.66 5.39
N PHE A 19 17.65 13.11 4.56
CA PHE A 19 17.30 11.99 3.67
C PHE A 19 17.18 10.66 4.43
N TYR A 20 17.91 10.49 5.54
CA TYR A 20 17.81 9.30 6.40
C TYR A 20 16.62 9.37 7.38
N LEU A 21 15.98 10.52 7.52
CA LEU A 21 14.77 10.72 8.33
C LEU A 21 13.47 10.35 7.60
N TYR A 22 13.53 10.01 6.31
CA TYR A 22 12.42 9.30 5.70
C TYR A 22 12.44 7.86 6.21
N PRO A 23 11.48 7.45 7.05
CA PRO A 23 11.36 6.05 7.36
C PRO A 23 11.15 5.34 6.02
N ALA A 24 12.10 4.51 5.62
CA ALA A 24 11.83 3.41 4.72
C ALA A 24 10.67 2.68 5.35
N SER A 25 9.45 2.89 4.86
CA SER A 25 8.27 2.25 5.40
C SER A 25 8.58 0.76 5.34
N LYS A 26 8.74 0.13 6.52
CA LYS A 26 8.80 -1.31 6.61
C LYS A 26 7.60 -1.81 5.83
N GLY A 27 7.88 -2.42 4.68
CA GLY A 27 6.93 -2.60 3.60
C GLY A 27 5.62 -3.12 4.14
N GLY A 28 4.57 -2.30 4.06
CA GLY A 28 3.22 -2.76 4.29
C GLY A 28 2.90 -3.93 3.38
N ASP A 29 1.97 -4.80 3.77
CA ASP A 29 1.52 -5.88 2.92
C ASP A 29 1.05 -5.31 1.57
N ILE A 30 1.60 -5.84 0.48
CA ILE A 30 1.32 -5.39 -0.87
C ILE A 30 0.33 -6.35 -1.50
N PHE A 31 -0.77 -5.78 -1.99
CA PHE A 31 -1.80 -6.49 -2.72
C PHE A 31 -1.90 -5.90 -4.12
N SER A 32 -2.07 -6.78 -5.12
CA SER A 32 -2.28 -6.39 -6.50
C SER A 32 -3.64 -6.89 -6.97
N GLY A 33 -4.40 -6.02 -7.64
CA GLY A 33 -5.78 -6.32 -8.00
C GLY A 33 -6.35 -5.40 -9.08
N TYR A 34 -7.64 -5.51 -9.33
CA TYR A 34 -8.35 -4.67 -10.29
C TYR A 34 -9.72 -4.26 -9.76
N VAL A 35 -10.20 -3.12 -10.24
CA VAL A 35 -11.50 -2.56 -9.85
C VAL A 35 -12.61 -3.39 -10.49
N LEU A 36 -13.53 -3.87 -9.66
CA LEU A 36 -14.81 -4.44 -10.10
C LEU A 36 -15.88 -3.37 -10.23
N GLU A 37 -15.95 -2.47 -9.24
CA GLU A 37 -16.95 -1.40 -9.16
C GLU A 37 -16.31 -0.14 -8.55
N GLY A 38 -16.77 1.04 -8.98
CA GLY A 38 -16.23 2.33 -8.57
C GLY A 38 -15.21 2.91 -9.56
N LYS A 39 -14.75 4.13 -9.30
CA LYS A 39 -13.73 4.80 -10.12
C LYS A 39 -12.34 4.46 -9.55
N PRO A 40 -11.38 4.00 -10.38
CA PRO A 40 -10.00 3.87 -9.93
C PRO A 40 -9.48 5.25 -9.50
N VAL A 41 -9.03 5.34 -8.26
CA VAL A 41 -8.48 6.58 -7.67
C VAL A 41 -7.15 6.29 -6.99
N GLU A 42 -6.21 7.23 -7.13
CA GLU A 42 -4.99 7.23 -6.32
C GLU A 42 -5.28 7.96 -5.02
N ILE A 43 -5.08 7.27 -3.89
CA ILE A 43 -5.44 7.82 -2.59
C ILE A 43 -4.59 7.23 -1.47
N GLN A 44 -4.31 8.04 -0.47
CA GLN A 44 -3.66 7.61 0.76
C GLN A 44 -4.69 7.49 1.89
N ASP A 45 -4.40 6.62 2.86
CA ASP A 45 -5.23 6.41 4.05
C ASP A 45 -6.71 6.04 3.76
N ALA A 46 -6.97 5.34 2.66
CA ALA A 46 -8.28 4.76 2.40
C ALA A 46 -8.59 3.66 3.42
N VAL A 47 -9.87 3.43 3.71
CA VAL A 47 -10.29 2.53 4.79
C VAL A 47 -10.99 1.31 4.22
N VAL A 48 -10.49 0.12 4.54
CA VAL A 48 -11.17 -1.14 4.21
C VAL A 48 -12.45 -1.25 5.03
N LEU A 49 -13.59 -1.41 4.36
CA LEU A 49 -14.90 -1.59 4.99
C LEU A 49 -15.23 -3.06 5.21
N ALA A 50 -14.82 -3.91 4.26
CA ALA A 50 -15.01 -5.35 4.29
C ALA A 50 -14.05 -6.04 3.33
N ASP A 51 -13.82 -7.32 3.57
CA ASP A 51 -13.17 -8.23 2.63
C ASP A 51 -13.99 -9.51 2.54
N THR A 52 -14.32 -9.92 1.32
CA THR A 52 -15.26 -11.01 1.04
C THR A 52 -14.73 -11.93 -0.07
N ASP A 53 -15.41 -13.06 -0.27
CA ASP A 53 -15.19 -13.95 -1.41
C ASP A 53 -13.74 -14.44 -1.56
N CYS A 54 -13.07 -14.66 -0.42
CA CYS A 54 -11.71 -15.20 -0.37
C CYS A 54 -11.70 -16.69 -0.75
N THR A 55 -11.11 -16.99 -1.91
CA THR A 55 -10.98 -18.35 -2.42
C THR A 55 -9.51 -18.71 -2.64
N PRO A 56 -9.02 -19.85 -2.11
CA PRO A 56 -7.66 -20.31 -2.36
C PRO A 56 -7.51 -20.80 -3.80
N ASN A 57 -6.29 -20.71 -4.34
CA ASN A 57 -5.95 -21.43 -5.56
C ASN A 57 -5.85 -22.95 -5.31
N LYS A 58 -5.74 -23.74 -6.39
CA LYS A 58 -5.68 -25.21 -6.31
C LYS A 58 -4.52 -25.74 -5.47
N GLU A 59 -3.42 -25.00 -5.45
CA GLU A 59 -2.18 -25.36 -4.75
C GLU A 59 -2.16 -24.87 -3.29
N TYR A 60 -3.19 -24.13 -2.85
CA TYR A 60 -3.28 -23.51 -1.53
C TYR A 60 -2.09 -22.59 -1.20
N THR A 61 -1.53 -21.92 -2.21
CA THR A 61 -0.41 -20.99 -2.09
C THR A 61 -0.84 -19.53 -2.10
N THR A 62 -2.00 -19.22 -2.69
CA THR A 62 -2.54 -17.86 -2.78
C THR A 62 -4.03 -17.81 -2.48
N LEU A 63 -4.49 -16.65 -2.01
CA LEU A 63 -5.89 -16.31 -1.81
C LEU A 63 -6.28 -15.19 -2.78
N THR A 64 -7.45 -15.32 -3.40
CA THR A 64 -8.07 -14.24 -4.17
C THR A 64 -9.33 -13.78 -3.44
N CYS A 65 -9.39 -12.50 -3.09
CA CYS A 65 -10.46 -11.90 -2.28
C CYS A 65 -11.04 -10.66 -2.98
N THR A 66 -12.13 -10.14 -2.44
CA THR A 66 -12.78 -8.92 -2.88
C THR A 66 -12.88 -7.92 -1.72
N ALA A 67 -12.08 -6.87 -1.77
CA ALA A 67 -12.13 -5.79 -0.78
C ALA A 67 -13.16 -4.73 -1.18
N ILE A 68 -13.90 -4.24 -0.19
CA ILE A 68 -14.72 -3.03 -0.29
C ILE A 68 -13.98 -1.93 0.47
N ILE A 69 -13.60 -0.86 -0.22
CA ILE A 69 -12.75 0.19 0.32
C ILE A 69 -13.45 1.54 0.20
N ASN A 70 -13.46 2.31 1.29
CA ASN A 70 -13.85 3.71 1.27
C ASN A 70 -12.63 4.58 0.93
N ALA A 71 -12.65 5.15 -0.27
CA ALA A 71 -11.68 6.10 -0.77
C ALA A 71 -12.25 7.52 -0.68
N ASN A 72 -12.26 8.09 0.54
CA ASN A 72 -12.71 9.47 0.81
C ASN A 72 -14.14 9.77 0.32
N GLY A 73 -15.07 8.88 0.63
CA GLY A 73 -16.49 8.98 0.28
C GLY A 73 -16.86 8.20 -0.98
N GLU A 74 -15.89 7.80 -1.80
CA GLU A 74 -16.12 6.89 -2.93
C GLU A 74 -15.95 5.44 -2.49
N ILE A 75 -16.88 4.57 -2.89
CA ILE A 75 -16.80 3.12 -2.64
C ILE A 75 -16.10 2.46 -3.82
N LEU A 76 -15.01 1.76 -3.52
CA LEU A 76 -14.22 0.99 -4.47
C LEU A 76 -14.31 -0.49 -4.12
N LYS A 77 -14.71 -1.31 -5.08
CA LYS A 77 -14.70 -2.77 -4.94
C LYS A 77 -13.54 -3.33 -5.75
N VAL A 78 -12.60 -3.99 -5.09
CA VAL A 78 -11.35 -4.45 -5.72
C VAL A 78 -11.19 -5.94 -5.54
N ARG A 79 -10.99 -6.65 -6.65
CA ARG A 79 -10.57 -8.05 -6.61
C ARG A 79 -9.06 -8.12 -6.60
N TYR A 80 -8.49 -8.75 -5.58
CA TYR A 80 -7.04 -8.80 -5.38
C TYR A 80 -6.57 -10.20 -5.00
N THR A 81 -5.30 -10.49 -5.25
CA THR A 81 -4.68 -11.77 -4.93
C THR A 81 -3.42 -11.56 -4.09
N HIS A 82 -3.21 -12.41 -3.09
CA HIS A 82 -2.01 -12.40 -2.25
C HIS A 82 -1.56 -13.81 -1.83
N PRO A 83 -0.30 -13.99 -1.43
CA PRO A 83 0.18 -15.22 -0.82
C PRO A 83 -0.59 -15.59 0.44
N ILE A 84 -0.79 -16.90 0.68
CA ILE A 84 -1.60 -17.39 1.80
C ILE A 84 -1.01 -17.06 3.19
N ASP A 85 0.29 -16.81 3.29
CA ASP A 85 0.98 -16.40 4.51
C ASP A 85 0.79 -14.92 4.85
N VAL A 86 0.35 -14.11 3.89
CA VAL A 86 -0.02 -12.70 4.09
C VAL A 86 -1.48 -12.64 4.56
N PRO A 87 -1.80 -11.98 5.69
CA PRO A 87 -3.19 -11.86 6.15
C PRO A 87 -4.08 -11.04 5.22
N CYS A 88 -5.30 -11.52 4.98
CA CYS A 88 -6.35 -10.83 4.23
C CYS A 88 -6.61 -9.42 4.76
N LEU A 89 -7.04 -8.51 3.89
CA LEU A 89 -7.52 -7.18 4.29
C LEU A 89 -8.68 -7.32 5.28
N SER A 90 -8.70 -6.43 6.27
CA SER A 90 -9.67 -6.50 7.37
C SER A 90 -10.35 -5.16 7.55
N ARG A 91 -11.60 -5.18 8.03
CA ARG A 91 -12.34 -3.94 8.31
C ARG A 91 -11.54 -3.02 9.22
N GLY A 92 -11.39 -1.76 8.82
CA GLY A 92 -10.64 -0.75 9.54
C GLY A 92 -9.16 -0.67 9.17
N ASP A 93 -8.63 -1.61 8.37
CA ASP A 93 -7.28 -1.48 7.83
C ASP A 93 -7.17 -0.21 6.99
N LYS A 94 -6.09 0.55 7.22
CA LYS A 94 -5.73 1.71 6.40
C LYS A 94 -4.83 1.27 5.26
N VAL A 95 -5.16 1.70 4.05
CA VAL A 95 -4.44 1.32 2.84
C VAL A 95 -4.16 2.52 1.96
N ASN A 96 -3.02 2.48 1.27
CA ASN A 96 -2.71 3.38 0.17
C ASN A 96 -2.99 2.66 -1.15
N ILE A 97 -3.66 3.35 -2.07
CA ILE A 97 -4.02 2.85 -3.40
C ILE A 97 -3.27 3.67 -4.44
N SER A 98 -2.59 2.98 -5.35
CA SER A 98 -1.95 3.57 -6.52
C SER A 98 -2.33 2.80 -7.78
N ILE A 99 -2.53 3.51 -8.88
CA ILE A 99 -2.85 2.90 -10.17
C ILE A 99 -1.53 2.51 -10.83
N GLN A 100 -1.43 1.24 -11.23
CA GLN A 100 -0.32 0.74 -12.03
C GLN A 100 -0.67 0.72 -13.52
N GLN A 101 0.33 0.36 -14.33
CA GLN A 101 0.12 0.08 -15.75
C GLN A 101 -0.97 -0.99 -15.95
N ASN A 102 -1.70 -0.90 -17.06
CA ASN A 102 -2.79 -1.82 -17.42
C ASN A 102 -3.99 -1.79 -16.46
N SER A 103 -4.30 -0.65 -15.84
CA SER A 103 -5.45 -0.48 -14.95
C SER A 103 -5.47 -1.41 -13.72
N THR A 104 -4.31 -1.98 -13.38
CA THR A 104 -4.13 -2.75 -12.15
C THR A 104 -3.98 -1.78 -10.99
N LEU A 105 -4.54 -2.10 -9.83
CA LEU A 105 -4.32 -1.37 -8.59
C LEU A 105 -3.27 -2.06 -7.74
N ARG A 106 -2.40 -1.25 -7.14
CA ARG A 106 -1.55 -1.66 -6.02
C ARG A 106 -2.11 -1.07 -4.74
N ILE A 107 -2.40 -1.94 -3.79
CA ILE A 107 -2.88 -1.60 -2.45
C ILE A 107 -1.76 -1.92 -1.47
N VAL A 108 -1.43 -0.98 -0.58
CA VAL A 108 -0.40 -1.16 0.45
C VAL A 108 -1.03 -0.92 1.82
N ARG A 109 -1.05 -1.95 2.68
CA ARG A 109 -1.54 -1.83 4.06
C ARG A 109 -0.56 -1.02 4.91
N MET A 110 -1.04 0.02 5.58
CA MET A 110 -0.19 0.97 6.31
C MET A 110 0.11 0.55 7.76
N SER A 111 -0.66 -0.39 8.30
CA SER A 111 -0.57 -0.85 9.69
C SER A 111 -0.35 -2.36 9.78
N LYS A 112 -0.05 -2.85 11.00
CA LYS A 112 -0.09 -4.30 11.23
C LYS A 112 -1.50 -4.83 10.93
N PRO A 113 -1.61 -6.07 10.42
CA PRO A 113 -2.90 -6.71 10.23
C PRO A 113 -3.69 -6.71 11.53
N SER A 114 -4.96 -6.35 11.45
CA SER A 114 -5.87 -6.40 12.61
C SER A 114 -6.27 -7.83 12.97
N MET A 115 -6.08 -8.80 12.06
CA MET A 115 -6.30 -10.22 12.28
C MET A 115 -5.10 -11.06 11.83
N LYS A 116 -4.84 -12.15 12.57
CA LYS A 116 -4.04 -13.28 12.08
C LYS A 116 -5.01 -14.26 11.41
N HIS A 117 -4.54 -14.99 10.40
CA HIS A 117 -5.27 -16.12 9.82
C HIS A 117 -5.75 -17.10 10.89
#